data_AF-A0A3P0XA04-F1
#
_entry.id   AF-A0A3P0XA04-F1
#
_cell.length_a   1.000
_cell.length_b   1.000
_cell.length_c   1.000
_cell.angle_alpha   90.00
_cell.angle_beta   90.00
_cell.angle_gamma   90.00
#
_symmetry.space_group_name_H-M   'P 1'
#
loop_
_entity.id
_entity.type
_entity.pdbx_description
1 polymer ?
#
loop_
_entity_poly.entity_id
_entity_poly.type
_entity_poly.pdbx_seq_one_letter_code
_entity_poly.pdbx_strand_id
1 'polypeptide(L)'
;MNMSDTQQMSEVGTQDWAGWRRAKRAELLARRASLSPADHAERSERVLLRLEALALPPAAVVGFYWPFRAEIDVMPFIERLREQGRAAALPRVVGKGEPLEFRLWEPGVPMDRGVFGIPFPRKRRL
;
A
#
# COMPACT_ATOMS: atom_id res chain seq x y z
N MET A 1 -20.74 59.08 -1.97
CA MET A 1 -19.93 58.95 -0.74
C MET A 1 -20.87 58.38 0.31
N ASN A 2 -20.90 57.06 0.48
CA ASN A 2 -20.07 56.42 1.49
C ASN A 2 -19.39 55.15 0.96
N MET A 3 -18.06 55.15 1.02
CA MET A 3 -17.16 54.06 0.64
C MET A 3 -16.67 53.38 1.93
N SER A 4 -17.51 52.59 2.62
CA SER A 4 -17.06 51.98 3.89
C SER A 4 -17.82 50.72 4.29
N ASP A 5 -18.25 49.86 3.37
CA ASP A 5 -18.86 48.55 3.76
C ASP A 5 -18.58 47.42 2.74
N THR A 6 -17.42 47.46 2.08
CA THR A 6 -17.01 46.40 1.13
C THR A 6 -15.67 45.78 1.52
N GLN A 7 -15.46 45.54 2.81
CA GLN A 7 -14.21 44.90 3.23
C GLN A 7 -14.38 43.96 4.41
N GLN A 8 -14.95 42.79 4.14
CA GLN A 8 -14.60 41.55 4.84
C GLN A 8 -15.04 40.32 4.03
N MET A 9 -14.46 40.16 2.84
CA MET A 9 -14.27 38.83 2.28
C MET A 9 -12.88 38.38 2.70
N SER A 10 -12.82 37.56 3.74
CA SER A 10 -11.58 36.94 4.21
C SER A 10 -10.95 36.14 3.08
N GLU A 11 -9.69 36.46 2.77
CA GLU A 11 -8.79 35.62 1.98
C GLU A 11 -8.71 34.23 2.62
N VAL A 12 -9.42 33.26 2.05
CA VAL A 12 -9.19 31.85 2.35
C VAL A 12 -7.85 31.49 1.71
N GLY A 13 -6.78 31.60 2.51
CA GLY A 13 -5.42 31.25 2.09
C GLY A 13 -5.40 29.88 1.42
N THR A 14 -4.74 29.79 0.26
CA THR A 14 -4.67 28.55 -0.53
C THR A 14 -4.03 27.45 0.31
N GLN A 15 -4.80 26.45 0.68
CA GLN A 15 -4.35 25.37 1.54
C GLN A 15 -3.21 24.58 0.87
N ASP A 16 -2.00 24.61 1.44
CA ASP A 16 -0.84 23.86 0.92
C ASP A 16 -0.96 22.37 1.22
N TRP A 17 -1.80 21.71 0.43
CA TRP A 17 -1.99 20.26 0.51
C TRP A 17 -0.73 19.48 0.11
N ALA A 18 0.10 20.03 -0.77
CA ALA A 18 1.30 19.34 -1.26
C ALA A 18 2.38 19.30 -0.16
N GLY A 19 2.65 20.43 0.49
CA GLY A 19 3.53 20.51 1.65
C GLY A 19 3.02 19.66 2.80
N TRP A 20 1.74 19.76 3.15
CA TRP A 20 1.14 18.93 4.20
C TRP A 20 1.29 17.43 3.92
N ARG A 21 0.98 16.94 2.71
CA ARG A 21 1.14 15.51 2.34
C ARG A 21 2.60 15.05 2.40
N ARG A 22 3.57 15.91 2.04
CA ARG A 22 5.00 15.58 2.14
C ARG A 22 5.41 15.44 3.61
N ALA A 23 5.08 16.42 4.44
CA ALA A 23 5.40 16.42 5.86
C ALA A 23 4.77 15.22 6.57
N LYS A 24 3.48 14.96 6.31
CA LYS A 24 2.78 13.85 6.94
C LYS A 24 3.31 12.48 6.52
N ARG A 25 3.72 12.32 5.25
CA ARG A 25 4.37 11.09 4.79
C ARG A 25 5.70 10.86 5.51
N ALA A 26 6.53 11.89 5.67
CA ALA A 26 7.80 11.78 6.38
C ALA A 26 7.59 11.36 7.85
N GLU A 27 6.66 12.02 8.54
CA GLU A 27 6.29 11.70 9.93
C GLU A 27 5.84 10.24 10.08
N LEU A 28 4.89 9.78 9.24
CA LEU A 28 4.35 8.42 9.34
C LEU A 28 5.37 7.34 8.98
N LEU A 29 6.25 7.60 8.01
CA LEU A 29 7.35 6.69 7.68
C LEU A 29 8.34 6.57 8.84
N ALA A 30 8.71 7.69 9.48
CA ALA A 30 9.59 7.67 10.64
C ALA A 30 8.98 6.91 11.82
N ARG A 31 7.69 7.16 12.12
CA ARG A 31 6.96 6.45 13.18
C ARG A 31 6.85 4.94 12.91
N ARG A 32 6.71 4.53 11.66
CA ARG A 32 6.66 3.12 11.29
C ARG A 32 8.03 2.47 11.39
N ALA A 33 9.07 3.16 10.96
CA ALA A 33 10.45 2.70 11.02
C ALA A 33 11.00 2.62 12.46
N SER A 34 10.39 3.32 13.43
CA SER A 34 10.78 3.27 14.83
C SER A 34 10.19 2.09 15.62
N LEU A 35 9.35 1.24 15.01
CA LEU A 35 8.82 0.05 15.67
C LEU A 35 9.93 -0.99 15.84
N SER A 36 9.95 -1.64 17.01
CA SER A 36 10.77 -2.84 17.16
C SER A 36 10.27 -3.95 16.23
N PRO A 37 11.11 -4.92 15.83
CA PRO A 37 10.66 -6.07 15.05
C PRO A 37 9.51 -6.84 15.73
N ALA A 38 9.52 -6.95 17.07
CA ALA A 38 8.47 -7.61 17.83
C ALA A 38 7.13 -6.84 17.77
N ASP A 39 7.16 -5.53 18.02
CA ASP A 39 5.95 -4.69 17.92
C ASP A 39 5.39 -4.70 16.49
N HIS A 40 6.27 -4.70 15.49
CA HIS A 40 5.88 -4.74 14.08
C HIS A 40 5.18 -6.06 13.74
N ALA A 41 5.73 -7.18 14.19
CA ALA A 41 5.14 -8.50 14.00
C ALA A 41 3.78 -8.63 14.70
N GLU A 42 3.69 -8.27 15.98
CA GLU A 42 2.44 -8.32 16.76
C GLU A 42 1.33 -7.47 16.10
N ARG A 43 1.66 -6.25 15.69
CA ARG A 43 0.70 -5.36 15.03
C ARG A 43 0.29 -5.87 13.66
N SER A 44 1.21 -6.47 12.91
CA SER A 44 0.90 -7.09 11.62
C SER A 44 -0.07 -8.25 11.80
N GLU A 45 0.20 -9.15 12.73
CA GLU A 45 -0.66 -10.29 13.06
C GLU A 45 -2.08 -9.87 13.43
N ARG A 46 -2.23 -8.83 14.26
CA ARG A 46 -3.55 -8.27 14.61
C ARG A 46 -4.34 -7.77 13.40
N VAL A 47 -3.66 -7.25 12.38
CA VAL A 47 -4.31 -6.89 11.11
C VAL A 47 -4.71 -8.14 10.35
N LEU A 48 -3.82 -9.13 10.24
CA LEU A 48 -4.10 -10.37 9.50
C LEU A 48 -5.30 -11.11 10.07
N LEU A 49 -5.44 -11.20 11.40
CA LEU A 49 -6.60 -11.81 12.06
C LEU A 49 -7.93 -11.16 11.65
N ARG A 50 -7.93 -9.84 11.41
CA ARG A 50 -9.12 -9.13 10.90
C ARG A 50 -9.36 -9.38 9.42
N LEU A 51 -8.29 -9.53 8.63
CA LEU A 51 -8.41 -9.89 7.22
C LEU A 51 -8.97 -11.30 7.04
N GLU A 52 -8.65 -12.25 7.93
CA GLU A 52 -9.19 -13.61 7.87
C GLU A 52 -10.70 -13.66 8.08
N ALA A 53 -11.25 -12.72 8.84
CA ALA A 53 -12.69 -12.61 9.02
C ALA A 53 -13.42 -12.14 7.75
N LEU A 54 -12.70 -11.69 6.71
CA LEU A 54 -13.29 -11.32 5.44
C LEU A 54 -13.62 -12.59 4.64
N ALA A 55 -14.90 -12.81 4.38
CA ALA A 55 -15.36 -13.90 3.53
C ALA A 55 -15.01 -13.63 2.06
N LEU A 56 -13.82 -14.04 1.63
CA LEU A 56 -13.41 -13.94 0.23
C LEU A 56 -14.03 -15.08 -0.61
N PRO A 57 -14.46 -14.81 -1.85
CA PRO A 57 -14.95 -15.85 -2.75
C PRO A 57 -13.92 -16.98 -2.93
N PRO A 58 -14.35 -18.26 -3.10
CA PRO A 58 -13.44 -19.40 -3.24
C PRO A 58 -12.46 -19.29 -4.42
N ALA A 59 -12.87 -18.68 -5.53
CA ALA A 59 -12.07 -18.52 -6.75
C ALA A 59 -11.51 -17.10 -6.94
N ALA A 60 -11.36 -16.33 -5.86
CA ALA A 60 -10.84 -14.97 -5.95
C ALA A 60 -9.35 -14.94 -6.35
N VAL A 61 -8.98 -13.92 -7.13
CA VAL A 61 -7.59 -13.48 -7.31
C VAL A 61 -7.38 -12.27 -6.41
N VAL A 62 -6.43 -12.35 -5.48
CA VAL A 62 -6.16 -11.29 -4.52
C VAL A 62 -4.93 -10.49 -4.95
N GLY A 63 -5.16 -9.24 -5.33
CA GLY A 63 -4.08 -8.27 -5.52
C GLY A 63 -3.49 -7.85 -4.17
N PHE A 64 -2.17 -7.90 -4.03
CA PHE A 64 -1.46 -7.52 -2.81
C PHE A 64 -0.15 -6.81 -3.13
N TYR A 65 0.50 -6.22 -2.13
CA TYR A 65 1.80 -5.58 -2.29
C TYR A 65 2.91 -6.44 -1.66
N TRP A 66 4.14 -6.30 -2.15
CA TRP A 66 5.31 -6.85 -1.48
C TRP A 66 5.72 -5.94 -0.32
N PRO A 67 5.75 -6.39 0.95
CA PRO A 67 6.02 -5.52 2.08
C PRO A 67 7.31 -4.72 1.95
N PHE A 68 7.22 -3.39 2.15
CA PHE A 68 8.33 -2.48 2.00
C PHE A 68 8.42 -1.47 3.16
N ARG A 69 9.64 -1.19 3.65
CA ARG A 69 9.91 -0.19 4.70
C ARG A 69 8.98 -0.28 5.91
N ALA A 70 9.01 -1.42 6.60
CA ALA A 70 8.21 -1.72 7.79
C ALA A 70 6.69 -1.61 7.58
N GLU A 71 6.21 -1.76 6.34
CA GLU A 71 4.78 -2.04 6.07
C GLU A 71 4.32 -3.29 6.81
N ILE A 72 3.00 -3.41 7.00
CA ILE A 72 2.40 -4.63 7.54
C ILE A 72 2.90 -5.81 6.71
N ASP A 73 3.40 -6.84 7.39
CA ASP A 73 3.77 -8.07 6.73
C ASP A 73 2.50 -8.86 6.39
N VAL A 74 2.10 -8.82 5.12
CA VAL A 74 0.92 -9.52 4.61
C VAL A 74 1.25 -10.90 4.05
N MET A 75 2.53 -11.27 3.94
CA MET A 75 2.95 -12.52 3.32
C MET A 75 2.30 -13.75 3.97
N PRO A 76 2.23 -13.88 5.32
CA PRO A 76 1.60 -15.04 5.94
C PRO A 76 0.12 -15.19 5.58
N PHE A 77 -0.61 -14.08 5.43
CA PHE A 77 -2.02 -14.12 5.03
C PHE A 77 -2.18 -14.55 3.58
N ILE A 78 -1.33 -14.04 2.69
CA ILE A 78 -1.35 -14.39 1.27
C ILE A 78 -1.01 -15.87 1.06
N GLU A 79 -0.05 -16.42 1.81
CA GLU A 79 0.26 -17.84 1.79
C GLU A 79 -0.94 -18.70 2.19
N ARG A 80 -1.63 -18.36 3.28
CA ARG A 80 -2.85 -19.08 3.72
C ARG A 80 -3.99 -19.00 2.71
N LEU A 81 -4.20 -17.85 2.06
CA LEU A 81 -5.19 -17.75 0.99
C LEU A 81 -4.86 -18.68 -0.19
N ARG A 82 -3.57 -18.83 -0.52
CA ARG A 82 -3.13 -19.74 -1.57
C ARG A 82 -3.30 -21.20 -1.19
N GLU A 83 -3.02 -21.57 0.05
CA GLU A 83 -3.28 -22.92 0.57
C GLU A 83 -4.77 -23.27 0.50
N GLN A 84 -5.65 -22.27 0.61
CA GLN A 84 -7.10 -22.41 0.42
C GLN A 84 -7.53 -22.38 -1.06
N GLY A 85 -6.59 -22.43 -2.01
CA GLY A 85 -6.86 -22.51 -3.45
C GLY A 85 -7.07 -21.17 -4.17
N ARG A 86 -6.89 -20.04 -3.49
CA ARG A 86 -6.99 -18.70 -4.12
C ARG A 86 -5.70 -18.29 -4.80
N ALA A 87 -5.81 -17.47 -5.83
CA ALA A 87 -4.66 -16.89 -6.50
C ALA A 87 -4.26 -15.57 -5.84
N ALA A 88 -2.98 -15.20 -5.95
CA ALA A 88 -2.45 -13.95 -5.44
C ALA A 88 -1.60 -13.27 -6.52
N ALA A 89 -1.72 -11.95 -6.64
CA ALA A 89 -1.06 -11.17 -7.68
C ALA A 89 -0.34 -9.94 -7.12
N LEU A 90 0.91 -9.75 -7.52
CA LEU A 90 1.75 -8.59 -7.19
C LEU A 90 1.71 -7.54 -8.30
N PRO A 91 1.69 -6.24 -7.99
CA PRO A 91 1.75 -5.19 -9.00
C PRO A 91 3.15 -5.04 -9.58
N ARG A 92 3.20 -4.79 -10.89
CA ARG A 92 4.34 -4.27 -11.62
C ARG A 92 4.03 -2.85 -12.07
N VAL A 93 4.96 -1.93 -11.79
CA VAL A 93 4.93 -0.58 -12.36
C VAL A 93 5.39 -0.64 -13.81
N VAL A 94 4.50 -0.28 -14.74
CA VAL A 94 4.80 -0.30 -16.19
C VAL A 94 5.47 1.00 -16.64
N GLY A 95 5.02 2.13 -16.11
CA GLY A 95 5.50 3.47 -16.44
C GLY A 95 4.92 4.52 -15.50
N LYS A 96 5.44 5.75 -15.57
CA LYS A 96 4.91 6.87 -14.77
C LYS A 96 3.56 7.30 -15.34
N GLY A 97 2.52 7.32 -14.50
CA GLY A 97 1.15 7.68 -14.93
C GLY A 97 0.41 6.55 -15.64
N GLU A 98 1.04 5.38 -15.78
CA GLU A 98 0.44 4.20 -16.39
C GLU A 98 -0.27 3.32 -15.35
N PRO A 99 -1.31 2.56 -15.73
CA PRO A 99 -1.92 1.56 -14.87
C PRO A 99 -0.91 0.52 -14.37
N LEU A 100 -1.14 0.00 -13.17
CA LEU A 100 -0.38 -1.13 -12.65
C LEU A 100 -0.77 -2.40 -13.40
N GLU A 101 0.22 -3.24 -13.67
CA GLU A 101 0.02 -4.58 -14.21
C GLU A 101 0.16 -5.59 -13.07
N PHE A 102 -0.94 -6.23 -12.68
CA PHE A 102 -0.89 -7.30 -11.68
C PHE A 102 -0.38 -8.59 -12.30
N ARG A 103 0.43 -9.31 -11.53
CA ARG A 103 0.99 -10.58 -11.95
C ARG A 103 0.92 -11.67 -10.89
N LEU A 104 0.53 -12.88 -11.29
CA LEU A 104 0.46 -14.08 -10.44
C LEU A 104 1.79 -14.26 -9.72
N TRP A 105 1.71 -14.28 -8.41
CA TRP A 105 2.82 -14.59 -7.52
C TRP A 105 2.58 -15.94 -6.86
N GLU A 106 3.60 -16.78 -6.84
CA GLU A 106 3.67 -18.00 -6.05
C GLU A 106 5.06 -18.16 -5.43
N PRO A 107 5.19 -18.84 -4.27
CA PRO A 107 6.49 -19.18 -3.73
C PRO A 107 7.39 -19.84 -4.78
N GLY A 108 8.61 -19.32 -4.93
CA GLY A 108 9.58 -19.82 -5.90
C GLY A 108 9.40 -19.34 -7.34
N VAL A 109 8.37 -18.54 -7.66
CA VAL A 109 8.24 -17.95 -9.00
C VAL A 109 9.44 -17.04 -9.30
N PRO A 110 10.02 -17.08 -10.51
CA PRO A 110 11.08 -16.15 -10.87
C PRO A 110 10.63 -14.68 -10.77
N MET A 111 11.41 -13.88 -10.02
CA MET A 111 11.14 -12.47 -9.75
C MET A 111 12.20 -11.57 -10.38
N ASP A 112 11.78 -10.38 -10.82
CA ASP A 112 12.68 -9.29 -11.19
C ASP A 112 12.54 -8.12 -10.21
N ARG A 113 13.48 -7.17 -10.22
CA ARG A 113 13.44 -5.97 -9.36
C ARG A 113 12.86 -4.77 -10.11
N GLY A 114 11.81 -4.18 -9.55
CA GLY A 114 11.12 -3.02 -10.11
C GLY A 114 11.58 -1.69 -9.52
N VAL A 115 10.70 -0.69 -9.59
CA VAL A 115 10.91 0.64 -9.00
C VAL A 115 11.19 0.48 -7.50
N PHE A 116 12.17 1.22 -6.99
CA PHE A 116 12.68 1.13 -5.61
C PHE A 116 13.22 -0.26 -5.21
N GLY A 117 13.51 -1.13 -6.19
CA GLY A 117 14.02 -2.48 -5.95
C GLY A 117 12.96 -3.47 -5.46
N ILE A 118 11.68 -3.11 -5.48
CA ILE A 118 10.58 -3.97 -5.04
C ILE A 118 10.43 -5.13 -6.03
N PRO A 119 10.41 -6.39 -5.56
CA PRO A 119 10.34 -7.55 -6.44
C PRO A 119 8.95 -7.71 -7.07
N PHE A 120 8.91 -8.19 -8.31
CA PHE A 120 7.66 -8.54 -9.01
C PHE A 120 7.85 -9.79 -9.88
N PRO A 121 6.79 -10.56 -10.20
CA PRO A 121 6.91 -11.74 -11.06
C PRO A 121 7.41 -11.41 -12.46
N ARG A 122 8.47 -12.11 -12.91
CA ARG A 122 9.04 -11.94 -14.26
C ARG A 122 8.02 -12.26 -15.34
N LYS A 123 7.31 -13.37 -15.18
CA LYS A 123 6.30 -13.83 -16.14
C LYS A 123 5.03 -13.00 -16.00
N ARG A 124 4.49 -12.58 -17.13
CA ARG A 124 3.19 -11.92 -17.25
C ARG A 124 2.07 -12.98 -17.23
N ARG A 125 1.51 -13.24 -16.05
CA ARG A 125 0.34 -14.09 -15.73
C ARG A 125 -0.48 -13.33 -14.66
N LEU A 126 -1.77 -13.56 -14.45
CA LEU A 126 -2.74 -12.67 -13.74
C LEU A 126 -2.49 -12.20 -12.29
#